data_AF-A0A6N7W1K0-F1
#
_entry.id   AF-A0A6N7W1K0-F1
#
_cell.length_a   1.000
_cell.length_b   1.000
_cell.length_c   1.000
_cell.angle_alpha   90.00
_cell.angle_beta   90.00
_cell.angle_gamma   90.00
#
_symmetry.space_group_name_H-M   'P 1'
#
loop_
_entity.id
_entity.type
_entity.pdbx_description
1 polymer ?
#
loop_
_entity_poly.entity_id
_entity_poly.type
_entity_poly.pdbx_seq_one_letter_code
_entity_poly.pdbx_strand_id
1 'polypeptide(L)'
;MASEVFVLNPLTRDIDFAPKTVRAEILQNVRTIISTVMYSVPLDRAFGIDASFLDRPMAVAQAAISSEILRAVRRYEPRATITTISFTGDEDGKMVPKVEVSINES
;
A
#
# COMPACT_ATOMS: atom_id res chain seq x y z
N MET A 1 -22.64 0.07 9.52
CA MET A 1 -21.25 -0.41 9.46
C MET A 1 -20.46 0.66 8.76
N ALA A 2 -19.89 1.61 9.51
CA ALA A 2 -19.17 2.74 8.93
C ALA A 2 -17.76 2.28 8.58
N SER A 3 -17.51 1.98 7.31
CA SER A 3 -16.16 1.83 6.78
C SER A 3 -15.50 3.20 6.78
N GLU A 4 -14.59 3.46 7.71
CA GLU A 4 -13.75 4.65 7.69
C GLU A 4 -12.71 4.51 6.59
N VAL A 5 -12.67 5.49 5.68
CA VAL A 5 -11.75 5.53 4.56
C VAL A 5 -10.49 6.30 4.96
N PHE A 6 -9.35 5.61 4.98
CA PHE A 6 -8.06 6.22 5.29
C PHE A 6 -7.22 6.40 4.04
N VAL A 7 -6.72 7.61 3.81
CA VAL A 7 -5.80 7.91 2.70
C VAL A 7 -4.37 7.70 3.16
N LEU A 8 -3.70 6.70 2.58
CA LEU A 8 -2.31 6.40 2.88
C LEU A 8 -1.37 7.08 1.88
N ASN A 9 -0.41 7.84 2.42
CA ASN A 9 0.76 8.31 1.68
C ASN A 9 1.98 7.46 2.11
N PRO A 10 2.61 6.70 1.18
CA PRO A 10 3.73 5.82 1.50
C PRO A 10 4.99 6.56 1.97
N LEU A 11 5.06 7.90 1.81
CA LEU A 11 6.21 8.71 2.20
C LEU A 11 6.20 9.17 3.67
N THR A 12 5.16 8.85 4.43
CA THR A 12 5.08 9.20 5.86
C THR A 12 6.02 8.32 6.69
N ARG A 13 6.93 8.93 7.47
CA ARG A 13 8.07 8.24 8.11
C ARG A 13 7.92 7.91 9.59
N ASP A 14 6.88 8.38 10.26
CA ASP A 14 6.70 8.12 11.69
C ASP A 14 6.21 6.68 11.90
N ILE A 15 7.01 5.88 12.58
CA ILE A 15 6.71 4.49 12.96
C ILE A 15 6.38 4.48 14.45
N ASP A 16 5.19 4.01 14.80
CA ASP A 16 4.81 3.74 16.18
C ASP A 16 5.02 2.24 16.46
N PHE A 17 5.91 1.93 17.40
CA PHE A 17 6.19 0.54 17.81
C PHE A 17 5.20 0.02 18.86
N ALA A 18 4.40 0.90 19.47
CA ALA A 18 3.40 0.55 20.46
C ALA A 18 2.06 1.27 20.17
N PRO A 19 1.44 0.99 19.01
CA PRO A 19 0.20 1.64 18.62
C PRO A 19 -0.90 1.37 19.63
N LYS A 20 -1.58 2.44 20.07
CA LYS A 20 -2.66 2.38 21.06
C LYS A 20 -3.95 1.75 20.52
N THR A 21 -4.10 1.69 19.20
CA THR A 21 -5.30 1.19 18.53
C THR A 21 -4.95 0.21 17.41
N VAL A 22 -5.79 -0.81 17.25
CA VAL A 22 -5.67 -1.81 16.18
C VAL A 22 -5.73 -1.14 14.80
N ARG A 23 -6.51 -0.06 14.66
CA ARG A 23 -6.60 0.71 13.40
C ARG A 23 -5.26 1.34 13.03
N ALA A 24 -4.56 1.96 13.99
CA ALA A 24 -3.25 2.57 13.74
C ALA A 24 -2.19 1.53 13.35
N GLU A 25 -2.23 0.35 14.00
CA GLU A 25 -1.40 -0.80 13.63
C GLU A 25 -1.65 -1.24 12.19
N ILE A 26 -2.91 -1.49 11.81
CA ILE A 26 -3.29 -1.93 10.46
C ILE A 26 -2.84 -0.91 9.40
N LEU A 27 -3.07 0.38 9.62
CA LEU A 27 -2.65 1.43 8.69
C LEU A 27 -1.13 1.47 8.51
N GLN A 28 -0.37 1.28 9.59
CA GLN A 28 1.08 1.18 9.53
C GLN A 28 1.54 -0.07 8.79
N ASN A 29 0.90 -1.23 9.00
CA ASN A 29 1.22 -2.47 8.31
C ASN A 29 0.98 -2.32 6.80
N VAL A 30 -0.20 -1.82 6.40
CA VAL A 30 -0.52 -1.56 4.99
C VAL A 30 0.50 -0.61 4.37
N ARG A 31 0.84 0.50 5.05
CA ARG A 31 1.88 1.44 4.59
C ARG A 31 3.23 0.74 4.38
N THR A 32 3.61 -0.14 5.30
CA THR A 32 4.86 -0.90 5.22
C THR A 32 4.86 -1.85 4.02
N ILE A 33 3.75 -2.55 3.78
CA ILE A 33 3.60 -3.46 2.64
C ILE A 33 3.75 -2.71 1.31
N ILE A 34 3.04 -1.59 1.13
CA ILE A 34 3.02 -0.85 -0.15
C ILE A 34 4.32 -0.08 -0.45
N SER A 35 5.11 0.24 0.58
CA SER A 35 6.39 0.96 0.43
C SER A 35 7.60 0.04 0.33
N THR A 36 7.44 -1.26 0.62
CA THR A 36 8.52 -2.24 0.55
C THR A 36 8.59 -2.84 -0.84
N VAL A 37 9.78 -2.87 -1.43
CA VAL A 37 10.03 -3.54 -2.71
C VAL A 37 10.24 -5.04 -2.49
N MET A 38 9.66 -5.85 -3.36
CA MET A 38 9.84 -7.31 -3.35
C MET A 38 11.32 -7.69 -3.35
N TYR A 39 11.66 -8.83 -2.73
CA TYR A 39 13.03 -9.33 -2.54
C TYR A 39 13.92 -8.56 -1.55
N SER A 40 13.49 -7.41 -1.03
CA SER A 40 14.30 -6.63 -0.07
C SER A 40 14.33 -7.23 1.34
N VAL A 41 13.31 -8.00 1.72
CA VAL A 41 13.18 -8.58 3.06
C VAL A 41 13.84 -9.97 3.10
N PRO A 42 14.82 -10.21 4.00
CA PRO A 42 15.39 -11.54 4.19
C PRO A 42 14.32 -12.53 4.66
N LEU A 43 14.48 -13.81 4.26
CA LEU A 43 13.59 -14.92 4.64
C LEU A 43 12.15 -14.85 4.10
N ASP A 44 11.63 -13.68 3.71
CA ASP A 44 10.38 -13.54 2.95
C ASP A 44 10.58 -12.71 1.68
N ARG A 45 10.90 -13.41 0.58
CA ARG A 45 11.13 -12.78 -0.73
C ARG A 45 9.85 -12.33 -1.42
N ALA A 46 8.69 -12.84 -1.01
CA ALA A 46 7.41 -12.51 -1.64
C ALA A 46 6.78 -11.25 -1.03
N PHE A 47 7.36 -10.73 0.06
CA PHE A 47 6.87 -9.56 0.77
C PHE A 47 7.10 -8.27 -0.01
N GLY A 48 6.09 -7.39 0.00
CA GLY A 48 6.13 -6.09 -0.67
C GLY A 48 5.54 -6.10 -2.09
N ILE A 49 5.89 -5.08 -2.86
CA ILE A 49 5.39 -4.81 -4.21
C ILE A 49 6.47 -5.15 -5.25
N ASP A 50 6.08 -5.85 -6.31
CA ASP A 50 6.95 -6.07 -7.46
C ASP A 50 7.15 -4.77 -8.24
N ALA A 51 8.39 -4.30 -8.34
CA ALA A 51 8.77 -3.06 -9.03
C ALA A 51 9.01 -3.25 -10.54
N SER A 52 8.60 -4.37 -11.14
CA SER A 52 8.73 -4.63 -12.59
C SER A 52 7.96 -3.66 -13.51
N PHE A 53 7.18 -2.75 -12.94
CA PHE A 53 6.48 -1.67 -13.63
C PHE A 53 7.34 -0.42 -13.87
N LEU A 54 8.55 -0.35 -13.30
CA LEU A 54 9.50 0.72 -13.58
C LEU A 54 9.77 0.81 -15.09
N ASP A 55 10.00 2.03 -15.58
CA ASP A 55 10.24 2.37 -16.99
C ASP A 55 9.10 2.02 -17.97
N ARG A 56 7.92 1.61 -17.47
CA ARG A 56 6.73 1.43 -18.30
C ARG A 56 6.00 2.75 -18.50
N PRO A 57 5.24 2.90 -19.61
CA PRO A 57 4.34 4.03 -19.78
C PRO A 57 3.40 4.19 -18.59
N MET A 58 3.10 5.43 -18.20
CA MET A 58 2.41 5.76 -16.96
C MET A 58 1.08 5.01 -16.77
N ALA A 59 0.27 4.90 -17.82
CA ALA A 59 -1.01 4.17 -17.78
C ALA A 59 -0.83 2.67 -17.47
N VAL A 60 0.21 2.04 -18.03
CA VAL A 60 0.51 0.62 -17.81
C VAL A 60 1.06 0.41 -16.40
N ALA A 61 1.94 1.31 -15.94
CA ALA A 61 2.48 1.27 -14.59
C ALA A 61 1.40 1.43 -13.52
N GLN A 62 0.46 2.36 -13.69
CA GLN A 62 -0.67 2.57 -12.76
C GLN A 62 -1.54 1.32 -12.62
N ALA A 63 -1.87 0.66 -13.73
CA ALA A 63 -2.66 -0.57 -13.72
C ALA A 63 -1.90 -1.72 -13.02
N ALA A 64 -0.61 -1.89 -13.33
CA ALA A 64 0.24 -2.92 -12.74
C ALA A 64 0.38 -2.73 -11.22
N ILE A 65 0.73 -1.51 -10.77
CA ILE A 65 0.85 -1.18 -9.35
C ILE A 65 -0.47 -1.41 -8.62
N SER A 66 -1.61 -1.01 -9.20
CA SER A 66 -2.92 -1.19 -8.57
C SER A 66 -3.23 -2.66 -8.29
N SER A 67 -3.00 -3.52 -9.29
CA SER A 67 -3.19 -4.97 -9.14
C SER A 67 -2.29 -5.54 -8.05
N GLU A 68 -1.06 -5.03 -7.97
CA GLU A 68 -0.06 -5.56 -7.06
C GLU A 68 -0.25 -5.12 -5.61
N ILE A 69 -0.65 -3.85 -5.40
CA ILE A 69 -1.09 -3.36 -4.09
C ILE A 69 -2.27 -4.21 -3.59
N LEU A 70 -3.26 -4.49 -4.43
CA LEU A 70 -4.40 -5.32 -4.06
C LEU A 70 -3.99 -6.73 -3.66
N ARG A 71 -3.07 -7.36 -4.41
CA ARG A 71 -2.53 -8.69 -4.12
C ARG A 71 -1.77 -8.71 -2.79
N ALA A 72 -0.86 -7.76 -2.59
CA ALA A 72 0.01 -7.71 -1.42
C ALA A 72 -0.78 -7.44 -0.14
N VAL A 73 -1.68 -6.45 -0.14
CA VAL A 73 -2.52 -6.12 1.02
C VAL A 73 -3.44 -7.29 1.38
N ARG A 74 -4.09 -7.94 0.40
CA ARG A 74 -4.93 -9.11 0.66
C ARG A 74 -4.16 -10.28 1.28
N ARG A 75 -2.89 -10.47 0.91
CA ARG A 75 -2.05 -11.56 1.45
C ARG A 75 -1.55 -11.26 2.86
N TYR A 76 -1.04 -10.05 3.08
CA TYR A 76 -0.29 -9.72 4.30
C TYR A 76 -1.11 -8.99 5.36
N GLU A 77 -2.20 -8.31 4.99
CA GLU A 77 -3.08 -7.60 5.93
C GLU A 77 -4.56 -7.80 5.55
N PRO A 78 -5.13 -9.00 5.76
CA PRO A 78 -6.50 -9.34 5.35
C PRO A 78 -7.59 -8.56 6.10
N ARG A 79 -7.25 -7.88 7.20
CA ARG A 79 -8.18 -7.03 7.96
C ARG A 79 -8.47 -5.70 7.25
N ALA A 80 -7.59 -5.29 6.34
CA ALA A 80 -7.75 -4.12 5.50
C ALA A 80 -8.28 -4.49 4.11
N THR A 81 -9.37 -3.84 3.69
CA THR A 81 -9.90 -3.94 2.33
C THR A 81 -9.64 -2.63 1.59
N ILE A 82 -9.02 -2.71 0.42
CA ILE A 82 -8.81 -1.53 -0.43
C ILE A 82 -10.13 -1.15 -1.09
N THR A 83 -10.53 0.11 -0.95
CA THR A 83 -11.72 0.69 -1.60
C THR A 83 -11.36 1.36 -2.92
N THR A 84 -10.35 2.23 -2.89
CA THR A 84 -9.94 3.03 -4.04
C THR A 84 -8.42 3.14 -4.10
N ILE A 85 -7.87 3.15 -5.31
CA ILE A 85 -6.47 3.51 -5.55
C ILE A 85 -6.51 4.68 -6.54
N SER A 86 -5.93 5.81 -6.13
CA SER A 86 -5.71 6.95 -7.01
C SER A 86 -4.22 7.24 -7.12
N PHE A 87 -3.82 7.91 -8.19
CA PHE A 87 -2.43 8.25 -8.42
C PHE A 87 -2.29 9.75 -8.57
N THR A 88 -1.33 10.32 -7.87
CA THR A 88 -0.84 11.67 -8.14
C THR A 88 0.51 11.54 -8.82
N GLY A 89 0.67 12.17 -9.98
CA GLY A 89 1.93 12.18 -10.70
C GLY A 89 2.28 13.56 -11.24
N ASP A 90 3.56 13.75 -11.51
CA ASP A 90 4.12 14.96 -12.10
C ASP A 90 4.67 14.66 -13.51
N GLU A 91 4.84 15.69 -14.34
CA GLU A 91 5.40 15.57 -15.70
C GLU A 91 6.85 15.02 -15.67
N ASP A 92 7.53 15.16 -14.54
CA ASP A 92 8.88 14.66 -14.25
C ASP A 92 8.94 13.13 -13.99
N GLY A 93 7.85 12.39 -14.19
CA GLY A 93 7.81 10.93 -14.07
C GLY A 93 7.67 10.41 -12.63
N LYS A 94 7.42 11.29 -11.66
CA LYS A 94 7.10 10.90 -10.29
C LYS A 94 5.67 10.38 -10.21
N MET A 95 5.48 9.18 -9.67
CA MET A 95 4.16 8.62 -9.39
C MET A 95 4.03 8.29 -7.91
N VAL A 96 3.01 8.83 -7.25
CA VAL A 96 2.69 8.53 -5.85
C VAL A 96 1.28 7.94 -5.79
N PRO A 97 1.14 6.66 -5.40
CA PRO A 97 -0.18 6.07 -5.15
C PRO A 97 -0.76 6.62 -3.85
N LYS A 98 -2.05 6.92 -3.88
CA LYS A 98 -2.91 7.20 -2.73
C LYS A 98 -3.89 6.04 -2.61
N VAL A 99 -3.79 5.31 -1.51
CA VAL A 99 -4.61 4.13 -1.25
C VAL A 99 -5.65 4.46 -0.19
N GLU A 100 -6.90 4.18 -0.51
CA GLU A 100 -8.03 4.26 0.40
C GLU A 100 -8.35 2.86 0.95
N VAL A 101 -8.29 2.70 2.26
CA VAL A 101 -8.57 1.43 2.94
C VAL A 101 -9.77 1.54 3.87
N SER A 102 -10.60 0.49 3.85
CA SER A 102 -11.65 0.19 4.82
C SER A 102 -11.18 -0.91 5.76
N ILE A 103 -11.32 -0.70 7.05
CA ILE A 103 -10.97 -1.69 8.08
C ILE A 103 -12.25 -2.42 8.49
N ASN A 104 -12.27 -3.73 8.31
CA ASN A 104 -13.39 -4.56 8.71
C ASN A 104 -13.20 -4.96 10.18
N GLU A 105 -13.76 -4.18 11.11
CA GLU A 105 -13.93 -4.61 12.49
C GLU A 105 -15.14 -5.57 12.55
N SER A 106 -14.91 -6.80 13.01
CA SER A 106 -15.96 -7.75 13.42
C SER A 106 -15.85 -8.00 14.92
#